data_AF-A0A2A2Q912-F1
#
_entry.id   AF-A0A2A2Q912-F1
#
_cell.length_a   1.000
_cell.length_b   1.000
_cell.length_c   1.000
_cell.angle_alpha   90.00
_cell.angle_beta   90.00
_cell.angle_gamma   90.00
#
_symmetry.space_group_name_H-M   'P 1'
#
loop_
_entity.id
_entity.type
_entity.pdbx_description
1 polymer ?
#
loop_
_entity_poly.entity_id
_entity_poly.type
_entity_poly.pdbx_seq_one_letter_code
_entity_poly.pdbx_strand_id
1 'polypeptide(L)'
;MSGILCKSDDRRAWHQAKAQLDGKLVCWLAGSVKTTLDLPDDLVQELKLRSVHERSTMKEVATAALRRGLQAKDPEPTAPPPLPPGLEINEHGFPVFRCRPDAPAVRMTAAEVIALEQQSLEEEDLKRAGLAP
;
A
#
# COMPACT_ATOMS: atom_id res chain seq x y z
N MET A 1 -42.73 -23.35 26.86
CA MET A 1 -42.01 -24.15 25.83
C MET A 1 -42.64 -23.85 24.48
N SER A 2 -41.82 -23.85 23.42
CA SER A 2 -42.13 -23.50 22.02
C SER A 2 -42.17 -22.00 21.67
N GLY A 3 -41.00 -21.48 21.31
CA GLY A 3 -40.84 -20.42 20.33
C GLY A 3 -39.91 -20.95 19.23
N ILE A 4 -40.47 -21.26 18.07
CA ILE A 4 -39.74 -21.66 16.86
C ILE A 4 -39.28 -20.37 16.19
N LEU A 5 -37.98 -20.09 16.19
CA LEU A 5 -37.38 -19.00 15.44
C LEU A 5 -36.50 -19.57 14.31
N CYS A 6 -36.76 -19.06 13.11
CA CYS A 6 -36.20 -19.44 11.83
C CYS A 6 -34.68 -19.64 11.84
N LYS A 7 -34.22 -20.77 11.30
CA LYS A 7 -32.88 -20.90 10.71
C LYS A 7 -33.04 -20.80 9.20
N SER A 8 -32.78 -19.62 8.64
CA SER A 8 -32.58 -19.46 7.21
C SER A 8 -31.12 -19.74 6.88
N ASP A 9 -30.93 -20.70 5.99
CA ASP A 9 -29.71 -20.93 5.21
C ASP A 9 -29.21 -19.65 4.54
N ASP A 10 -27.89 -19.45 4.53
CA ASP A 10 -27.22 -19.10 3.28
C ASP A 10 -25.75 -19.55 3.27
N ARG A 11 -25.56 -20.85 3.03
CA ARG A 11 -24.27 -21.43 2.63
C ARG A 11 -24.17 -21.43 1.11
N ARG A 12 -24.07 -20.26 0.46
CA ARG A 12 -23.73 -20.20 -0.97
C ARG A 12 -23.27 -18.82 -1.50
N ALA A 13 -22.06 -18.37 -1.16
CA ALA A 13 -21.33 -17.40 -1.99
C ALA A 13 -19.84 -17.28 -1.60
N TRP A 14 -19.08 -18.37 -1.67
CA TRP A 14 -17.61 -18.33 -1.65
C TRP A 14 -17.07 -18.85 -2.97
N HIS A 15 -17.40 -18.18 -4.06
CA HIS A 15 -16.68 -18.31 -5.30
C HIS A 15 -16.32 -16.92 -5.84
N GLN A 16 -15.01 -16.66 -5.84
CA GLN A 16 -14.28 -16.10 -6.97
C GLN A 16 -14.14 -14.58 -7.08
N ALA A 17 -13.06 -14.07 -6.47
CA ALA A 17 -12.20 -13.07 -7.10
C ALA A 17 -10.78 -13.28 -6.57
N LYS A 18 -10.05 -14.23 -7.17
CA LYS A 18 -8.64 -14.46 -6.89
C LYS A 18 -7.84 -13.42 -7.69
N ALA A 19 -7.72 -12.21 -7.14
CA ALA A 19 -6.72 -11.26 -7.60
C ALA A 19 -5.36 -11.89 -7.32
N GLN A 20 -4.73 -12.45 -8.36
CA GLN A 20 -3.41 -13.03 -8.28
C GLN A 20 -2.41 -11.89 -8.19
N LEU A 21 -2.21 -11.38 -6.97
CA LEU A 21 -1.12 -10.47 -6.64
C LEU A 21 0.17 -11.29 -6.69
N ASP A 22 0.87 -11.25 -7.82
CA ASP A 22 2.18 -11.88 -7.98
C ASP A 22 3.28 -11.00 -7.35
N GLY A 23 3.15 -10.80 -6.04
CA GLY A 23 4.21 -10.31 -5.18
C GLY A 23 4.42 -11.36 -4.10
N LYS A 24 5.66 -11.74 -3.80
CA LYS A 24 5.97 -12.57 -2.62
C LYS A 24 5.13 -12.03 -1.45
N LEU A 25 4.19 -12.82 -0.93
CA LEU A 25 3.60 -12.54 0.38
C LEU A 25 4.75 -12.63 1.38
N VAL A 26 5.40 -11.49 1.61
CA VAL A 26 6.40 -11.34 2.66
C VAL A 26 5.68 -11.69 3.97
N CYS A 27 6.37 -12.39 4.86
CA CYS A 27 5.89 -13.07 6.07
C CYS A 27 5.33 -12.12 7.17
N TRP A 28 4.51 -11.14 6.81
CA TRP A 28 3.84 -10.21 7.73
C TRP A 28 2.76 -10.89 8.59
N LEU A 29 2.56 -12.21 8.43
CA LEU A 29 1.69 -13.05 9.26
C LEU A 29 2.37 -13.54 10.56
N ALA A 30 3.60 -13.10 10.85
CA ALA A 30 4.14 -13.19 12.20
C ALA A 30 3.47 -12.11 13.04
N GLY A 31 2.52 -12.45 13.90
CA GLY A 31 1.58 -11.54 14.60
C GLY A 31 2.12 -10.32 15.37
N SER A 32 3.43 -10.06 15.36
CA SER A 32 4.04 -8.75 15.65
C SER A 32 5.45 -8.65 15.04
N VAL A 33 5.82 -7.47 14.53
CA VAL A 33 7.19 -7.13 14.13
C VAL A 33 7.87 -6.26 15.20
N LYS A 34 9.18 -6.41 15.38
CA LYS A 34 9.99 -5.51 16.21
C LYS A 34 10.60 -4.44 15.32
N THR A 35 10.27 -3.19 15.59
CA THR A 35 10.78 -2.03 14.85
C THR A 35 11.56 -1.13 15.80
N THR A 36 12.71 -0.63 15.36
CA THR A 36 13.47 0.41 16.04
C THR A 36 13.07 1.76 15.42
N LEU A 37 12.63 2.71 16.24
CA LEU A 37 12.27 4.06 15.83
C LEU A 37 13.09 5.04 16.67
N ASP A 38 13.74 6.00 16.01
CA ASP A 38 14.37 7.12 16.69
C ASP A 38 13.29 8.15 17.00
N LEU A 39 13.02 8.34 18.30
CA LEU A 39 11.99 9.25 18.79
C LEU A 39 12.63 10.40 19.59
N PRO A 40 12.13 11.64 19.43
CA PRO A 40 12.45 12.75 20.33
C PRO A 40 12.26 12.38 21.81
N ASP A 41 13.15 12.88 22.67
CA ASP A 41 13.19 12.56 24.11
C ASP A 41 11.88 12.91 24.82
N ASP A 42 11.26 14.03 24.46
CA ASP A 42 9.99 14.51 24.99
C ASP A 42 8.84 13.53 24.70
N LEU A 43 8.79 12.96 23.49
CA LEU A 43 7.80 11.93 23.14
C LEU A 43 8.03 10.64 23.92
N VAL A 44 9.28 10.24 24.13
CA VAL A 44 9.60 9.05 24.95
C VAL A 44 9.21 9.29 26.42
N GLN A 45 9.44 10.48 26.95
CA GLN A 45 9.03 10.86 28.30
C GLN A 45 7.51 10.81 28.45
N GLU A 46 6.77 11.35 27.48
CA GLU A 46 5.31 11.31 27.50
C GLU A 46 4.77 9.89 27.43
N LEU A 47 5.32 9.04 26.54
CA LEU A 47 4.94 7.63 26.45
C LEU A 47 5.15 6.90 27.78
N LYS A 48 6.27 7.15 28.46
CA LYS A 48 6.56 6.57 29.79
C LYS A 48 5.56 7.06 30.84
N LEU A 49 5.30 8.37 30.89
CA LEU A 49 4.32 8.94 31.82
C LEU A 49 2.94 8.34 31.61
N ARG A 50 2.46 8.27 30.37
CA ARG A 50 1.15 7.68 30.04
C ARG A 50 1.08 6.20 30.43
N SER A 51 2.15 5.45 30.21
CA SER A 51 2.25 4.03 30.62
C SER A 51 2.04 3.84 32.13
N VAL A 52 2.63 4.72 32.95
CA VAL A 52 2.46 4.69 34.41
C VAL A 52 1.02 5.04 34.80
N HIS A 53 0.45 6.10 34.21
CA HIS A 53 -0.91 6.54 34.52
C HIS A 53 -1.98 5.51 34.11
N GLU A 54 -1.83 4.90 32.93
CA GLU A 54 -2.75 3.91 32.38
C GLU A 54 -2.51 2.50 32.94
N ARG A 55 -1.44 2.30 33.72
CA ARG A 55 -0.98 0.98 34.20
C ARG A 55 -0.82 -0.03 33.06
N SER A 56 -0.35 0.46 31.91
CA SER A 56 -0.14 -0.33 30.69
C SER A 56 1.34 -0.33 30.32
N THR A 57 1.72 -1.23 29.41
CA THR A 57 3.09 -1.25 28.90
C THR A 57 3.33 -0.13 27.90
N MET A 58 4.56 0.38 27.82
CA MET A 58 4.94 1.38 26.81
C MET A 58 4.66 0.91 25.38
N LYS A 59 4.76 -0.41 25.12
CA LYS A 59 4.40 -1.01 23.84
C LYS A 59 2.91 -0.83 23.52
N GLU A 60 2.03 -1.07 24.47
CA GLU A 60 0.58 -0.93 24.27
C GLU A 60 0.18 0.52 24.05
N VAL A 61 0.73 1.43 24.88
CA VAL A 61 0.51 2.88 24.73
C VAL A 61 1.01 3.37 23.36
N ALA A 62 2.21 2.96 22.96
CA ALA A 62 2.76 3.28 21.64
C ALA A 62 1.91 2.69 20.50
N THR A 63 1.44 1.44 20.63
CA THR A 63 0.57 0.80 19.64
C THR A 63 -0.75 1.56 19.51
N ALA A 64 -1.37 1.95 20.63
CA ALA A 64 -2.61 2.71 20.63
C ALA A 64 -2.42 4.13 20.07
N ALA A 65 -1.31 4.79 20.37
CA ALA A 65 -0.97 6.08 19.79
C ALA A 65 -0.77 5.98 18.27
N LEU A 66 0.01 5.02 17.80
CA LEU A 66 0.25 4.79 16.37
C LEU A 66 -1.05 4.43 15.62
N ARG A 67 -1.90 3.57 16.19
CA ARG A 67 -3.21 3.24 15.58
C ARG A 67 -4.08 4.48 15.41
N ARG A 68 -4.14 5.33 16.44
CA ARG A 68 -4.90 6.59 16.37
C ARG A 68 -4.32 7.54 15.33
N GLY A 69 -3.00 7.70 15.29
CA GLY A 69 -2.33 8.56 14.30
C GLY A 69 -2.57 8.10 12.86
N LEU A 70 -2.49 6.79 12.61
CA LEU A 70 -2.73 6.22 11.27
C LEU A 70 -4.21 6.25 10.85
N GLN A 71 -5.13 6.35 11.81
CA GLN A 71 -6.57 6.49 11.54
C GLN A 71 -7.03 7.94 11.51
N ALA A 72 -6.22 8.87 12.03
CA ALA A 72 -6.52 10.28 11.95
C ALA A 72 -6.51 10.65 10.46
N LYS A 73 -7.64 11.19 9.98
CA LYS A 73 -7.61 11.94 8.73
C LYS A 73 -6.76 13.16 9.00
N ASP A 74 -5.70 13.34 8.23
CA ASP A 74 -4.94 14.58 8.27
C ASP A 74 -5.94 15.74 8.15
N PRO A 75 -5.77 16.82 8.94
CA PRO A 75 -6.49 18.05 8.67
C PRO A 75 -6.26 18.38 7.20
N GLU A 76 -7.35 18.59 6.46
CA GLU A 76 -7.35 18.74 5.01
C GLU A 76 -6.17 19.63 4.60
N PRO A 77 -5.15 19.08 3.90
CA PRO A 77 -4.05 19.89 3.45
C PRO A 77 -4.64 21.04 2.64
N THR A 78 -4.10 22.26 2.81
CA THR A 78 -4.23 23.29 1.78
C THR A 78 -3.93 22.59 0.45
N ALA A 79 -4.87 22.66 -0.50
CA ALA A 79 -4.99 21.75 -1.65
C ALA A 79 -3.63 21.21 -2.12
N PRO A 80 -3.48 19.87 -2.26
CA PRO A 80 -2.21 19.28 -2.65
C PRO A 80 -1.68 19.96 -3.92
N PRO A 81 -0.35 20.09 -4.05
CA PRO A 81 0.24 20.68 -5.25
C PRO A 81 -0.32 19.93 -6.48
N PRO A 82 -0.59 20.66 -7.58
CA PRO A 82 -1.14 20.04 -8.78
C PRO A 82 -0.21 18.90 -9.22
N LEU A 83 -0.80 17.78 -9.60
CA LEU A 83 -0.06 16.64 -10.13
C LEU A 83 0.74 17.06 -11.36
N PRO A 84 1.92 16.45 -11.60
CA PRO A 84 2.68 16.70 -12.81
C PRO A 84 1.82 16.39 -14.06
N PRO A 85 2.04 17.08 -15.18
CA PRO A 85 1.26 16.87 -16.39
C PRO A 85 1.24 15.40 -16.81
N GLY A 86 0.03 14.85 -17.01
CA GLY A 86 -0.17 13.45 -17.42
C GLY A 86 -0.20 12.44 -16.29
N LEU A 87 0.00 12.85 -15.03
CA LEU A 87 -0.17 11.99 -13.85
C LEU A 87 -1.56 12.16 -13.23
N GLU A 88 -2.27 11.05 -13.04
CA GLU A 88 -3.62 11.00 -12.45
C GLU A 88 -3.65 10.00 -11.29
N ILE A 89 -4.59 10.16 -10.34
CA ILE A 89 -4.88 9.14 -9.33
C ILE A 89 -6.05 8.29 -9.85
N ASN A 90 -5.85 6.98 -9.98
CA ASN A 90 -6.92 6.08 -10.41
C ASN A 90 -7.94 5.82 -9.29
N GLU A 91 -9.02 5.11 -9.61
CA GLU A 91 -10.10 4.75 -8.67
C GLU A 91 -9.66 3.91 -7.46
N HIS A 92 -8.44 3.33 -7.51
CA HIS A 92 -7.83 2.57 -6.42
C HIS A 92 -6.84 3.39 -5.59
N GLY A 93 -6.67 4.68 -5.88
CA GLY A 93 -5.76 5.57 -5.17
C GLY A 93 -4.31 5.49 -5.65
N PHE A 94 -4.02 4.86 -6.79
CA PHE A 94 -2.66 4.76 -7.33
C PHE A 94 -2.35 5.87 -8.34
N PRO A 95 -1.13 6.46 -8.30
CA PRO A 95 -0.66 7.39 -9.32
C PRO A 95 -0.37 6.65 -10.63
N VAL A 96 -0.97 7.08 -11.73
CA VAL A 96 -0.86 6.45 -13.06
C VAL A 96 -0.59 7.49 -14.15
N PHE A 97 0.23 7.12 -15.12
CA PHE A 97 0.35 7.83 -16.41
C PHE A 97 -0.52 7.11 -17.44
N ARG A 98 -1.54 7.79 -17.97
CA ARG A 98 -2.39 7.20 -19.02
C ARG A 98 -1.73 7.37 -20.39
N CYS A 99 -1.62 6.28 -21.14
CA CYS A 99 -1.23 6.34 -22.54
C CYS A 99 -2.25 7.19 -23.32
N ARG A 100 -1.74 8.02 -24.24
CA ARG A 100 -2.62 8.74 -25.17
C ARG A 100 -3.35 7.74 -26.07
N PRO A 101 -4.57 8.02 -26.55
CA PRO A 101 -5.34 7.09 -27.40
C PRO A 101 -4.63 6.69 -28.70
N ASP A 102 -3.73 7.55 -29.19
CA ASP A 102 -2.92 7.36 -30.40
C ASP A 102 -1.54 6.74 -30.12
N ALA A 103 -1.19 6.46 -28.87
CA ALA A 103 0.09 5.87 -28.54
C ALA A 103 0.24 4.46 -29.13
N PRO A 104 1.41 4.09 -29.68
CA PRO A 104 1.65 2.76 -30.24
C PRO A 104 1.29 1.63 -29.28
N ALA A 105 1.59 1.82 -27.99
CA ALA A 105 1.30 0.87 -26.91
C ALA A 105 -0.20 0.49 -26.81
N VAL A 106 -1.12 1.34 -27.28
CA VAL A 106 -2.57 1.05 -27.28
C VAL A 106 -2.94 -0.04 -28.29
N ARG A 107 -2.12 -0.23 -29.34
CA ARG A 107 -2.38 -1.18 -30.43
C ARG A 107 -1.45 -2.39 -30.42
N MET A 108 -0.45 -2.38 -29.54
CA MET A 108 0.49 -3.47 -29.37
C MET A 108 -0.12 -4.57 -28.51
N THR A 109 0.19 -5.81 -28.85
CA THR A 109 -0.04 -6.97 -28.00
C THR A 109 0.86 -6.91 -26.76
N ALA A 110 0.49 -7.64 -25.70
CA ALA A 110 1.32 -7.71 -24.50
C ALA A 110 2.75 -8.20 -24.79
N ALA A 111 2.90 -9.17 -25.71
CA ALA A 111 4.22 -9.68 -26.11
C ALA A 111 5.08 -8.61 -26.81
N GLU A 112 4.48 -7.79 -27.67
CA GLU A 112 5.19 -6.70 -28.34
C GLU A 112 5.60 -5.60 -27.34
N VAL A 113 4.76 -5.29 -26.35
CA VAL A 113 5.11 -4.32 -25.29
C VAL A 113 6.26 -4.83 -24.44
N ILE A 114 6.23 -6.11 -24.05
CA ILE A 114 7.33 -6.75 -23.29
C ILE A 114 8.63 -6.74 -24.09
N ALA A 115 8.57 -7.06 -25.39
CA ALA A 115 9.75 -7.03 -26.24
C ALA A 115 10.36 -5.62 -26.35
N LEU A 116 9.51 -4.59 -26.47
CA LEU A 116 9.96 -3.20 -26.49
C LEU A 116 10.60 -2.77 -25.15
N GLU A 117 10.03 -3.21 -24.03
CA GLU A 117 10.60 -2.98 -22.70
C GLU A 117 11.99 -3.62 -22.58
N GLN A 118 12.12 -4.89 -22.94
CA GLN A 118 13.39 -5.62 -22.92
C GLN A 118 14.45 -4.93 -23.78
N GLN A 119 14.10 -4.57 -25.01
CA GLN A 119 15.00 -3.82 -25.90
C GLN A 119 15.45 -2.49 -25.26
N SER A 120 14.52 -1.74 -24.69
CA SER A 120 14.82 -0.43 -24.07
C SER A 120 15.76 -0.57 -22.87
N LEU A 121 15.58 -1.63 -22.06
CA LEU A 121 16.45 -1.95 -20.92
C LEU A 121 17.84 -2.35 -21.39
N GLU A 122 17.96 -3.22 -22.39
CA GLU A 122 19.24 -3.66 -22.96
C GLU A 122 20.04 -2.47 -23.53
N GLU A 123 19.37 -1.57 -24.25
CA GLU A 123 20.00 -0.34 -24.76
C GLU A 123 20.51 0.57 -23.64
N GLU A 124 19.79 0.65 -22.53
CA GLU A 124 20.19 1.43 -21.34
C GLU A 124 21.38 0.79 -20.64
N ASP A 125 21.35 -0.53 -20.46
CA ASP A 125 22.44 -1.31 -19.86
C ASP A 125 23.73 -1.18 -20.68
N LEU A 126 23.64 -1.25 -22.02
CA LEU A 126 24.78 -1.03 -22.92
C LEU A 126 25.37 0.38 -22.75
N LYS A 127 24.51 1.41 -22.63
CA LYS A 127 24.96 2.78 -22.38
C LYS A 127 25.68 2.90 -21.03
N ARG A 128 25.13 2.31 -19.97
CA ARG A 128 25.76 2.34 -18.64
C ARG A 128 27.09 1.57 -18.58
N ALA A 129 27.18 0.48 -19.33
CA ALA A 129 28.41 -0.29 -19.45
C ALA A 129 29.49 0.42 -20.30
N GLY A 130 29.15 1.54 -20.96
CA GLY A 130 30.04 2.21 -21.91
C GLY A 130 30.29 1.40 -23.18
N LEU A 131 29.39 0.47 -23.50
CA LEU A 131 29.45 -0.43 -24.67
C LEU A 131 28.49 0.00 -25.79
N ALA A 132 27.71 1.05 -25.55
CA ALA A 132 26.92 1.68 -26.59
C ALA A 132 27.86 2.35 -27.63
N PRO A 133 27.55 2.24 -28.94
CA PRO A 133 28.32 2.86 -30.01
C PRO A 133 28.34 4.39 -29.95
#